data_AF-A0A2H1E8L0-F1
#
_entry.id   AF-A0A2H1E8L0-F1
#
_cell.length_a   1.000
_cell.length_b   1.000
_cell.length_c   1.000
_cell.angle_alpha   90.00
_cell.angle_beta   90.00
_cell.angle_gamma   90.00
#
_symmetry.space_group_name_H-M   'P 1'
#
loop_
_entity.id
_entity.type
_entity.pdbx_description
1 polymer ?
#
loop_
_entity_poly.entity_id
_entity_poly.type
_entity_poly.pdbx_seq_one_letter_code
_entity_poly.pdbx_strand_id
1 'polypeptide(L)'
;MISIEEIQKTYSKFSDDELLKIVRDIKSLRKDVIPILQNELKERNLTIGLEKVNDFLLKEVTKNANENFEPKKFIEEELKQGYSLETIKHKLNHMDVNMFEVIGNDNRDDEFLRQFIETNKKKGIKIAEIEKDLKEKFNVPIEKTRALDEIIQKEGNKNKFIGFGLVVFSILSIFLKGGIGISTMVLFLLGMWRIVLGFNKS
;
A
#
# COMPACT_ATOMS: atom_id res chain seq x y z
N MET A 1 6.57 29.48 -36.68
CA MET A 1 6.85 28.54 -35.57
C MET A 1 8.36 28.51 -35.42
N ILE A 2 8.90 28.90 -34.25
CA ILE A 2 10.36 28.99 -34.05
C ILE A 2 10.96 27.58 -34.09
N SER A 3 12.05 27.40 -34.85
CA SER A 3 12.72 26.11 -35.02
C SER A 3 13.51 25.70 -33.76
N ILE A 4 13.79 24.40 -33.62
CA ILE A 4 14.61 23.86 -32.51
C ILE A 4 16.01 24.49 -32.52
N GLU A 5 16.59 24.67 -33.71
CA GLU A 5 17.91 25.29 -33.89
C GLU A 5 17.93 26.77 -33.50
N GLU A 6 16.85 27.51 -33.77
CA GLU A 6 16.69 28.90 -33.34
C GLU A 6 16.59 29.00 -31.81
N ILE A 7 15.94 28.05 -31.17
CA ILE A 7 15.82 28.02 -29.70
C ILE A 7 17.15 27.69 -29.04
N GLN A 8 17.89 26.72 -29.56
CA GLN A 8 19.23 26.40 -29.06
C GLN A 8 20.17 27.62 -29.19
N LYS A 9 20.15 28.31 -30.34
CA LYS A 9 20.91 29.56 -30.54
C LYS A 9 20.46 30.71 -29.65
N THR A 10 19.22 30.68 -29.19
CA THR A 10 18.67 31.70 -28.30
C THR A 10 19.11 31.43 -26.86
N TYR A 11 18.99 30.19 -26.38
CA TYR A 11 19.42 29.80 -25.03
C TYR A 11 20.92 29.94 -24.82
N SER A 12 21.74 29.67 -25.85
CA SER A 12 23.18 29.89 -25.78
C SER A 12 23.57 31.37 -25.62
N LYS A 13 22.68 32.29 -25.98
CA LYS A 13 22.88 33.75 -25.82
C LYS A 13 22.28 34.32 -24.54
N PHE A 14 21.46 33.55 -23.83
CA PHE A 14 20.83 34.01 -22.60
C PHE A 14 21.83 34.04 -21.45
N SER A 15 21.62 34.98 -20.54
CA SER A 15 22.27 35.01 -19.23
C SER A 15 21.73 33.90 -18.34
N ASP A 16 22.48 33.54 -17.31
CA ASP A 16 22.09 32.50 -16.36
C ASP A 16 20.76 32.83 -15.67
N ASP A 17 20.51 34.12 -15.37
CA ASP A 17 19.25 34.60 -14.80
C ASP A 17 18.07 34.43 -15.76
N GLU A 18 18.28 34.61 -17.07
CA GLU A 18 17.26 34.40 -18.10
C GLU A 18 16.94 32.91 -18.25
N LEU A 19 17.96 32.04 -18.25
CA LEU A 19 17.78 30.60 -18.25
C LEU A 19 17.00 30.13 -17.01
N LEU A 20 17.34 30.67 -15.82
CA LEU A 20 16.63 30.35 -14.58
C LEU A 20 15.21 30.89 -14.53
N LYS A 21 14.91 32.02 -15.19
CA LYS A 21 13.52 32.50 -15.36
C LYS A 21 12.70 31.51 -16.20
N ILE A 22 13.28 30.99 -17.27
CA ILE A 22 12.61 29.99 -18.13
C ILE A 22 12.35 28.69 -17.36
N VAL A 23 13.29 28.27 -16.50
CA VAL A 23 13.10 27.12 -15.61
C VAL A 23 11.92 27.31 -14.64
N ARG A 24 11.65 28.54 -14.17
CA ARG A 24 10.48 28.81 -13.31
C ARG A 24 9.16 28.55 -14.03
N ASP A 25 9.12 28.80 -15.33
CA ASP A 25 7.93 28.65 -16.18
C ASP A 25 7.99 27.37 -17.05
N ILE A 26 8.74 26.35 -16.61
CA ILE A 26 9.00 25.12 -17.39
C ILE A 26 7.74 24.40 -17.87
N LYS A 27 6.62 24.54 -17.15
CA LYS A 27 5.31 23.95 -17.49
C LYS A 27 4.72 24.51 -18.79
N SER A 28 5.11 25.73 -19.17
CA SER A 28 4.63 26.43 -20.37
C SER A 28 5.52 26.20 -21.59
N LEU A 29 6.66 25.51 -21.42
CA LEU A 29 7.55 25.16 -22.51
C LEU A 29 7.00 23.98 -23.31
N ARG A 30 7.32 23.96 -24.61
CA ARG A 30 7.07 22.79 -25.45
C ARG A 30 7.99 21.64 -25.01
N LYS A 31 7.47 20.41 -24.98
CA LYS A 31 8.17 19.23 -24.44
C LYS A 31 9.49 18.92 -25.16
N ASP A 32 9.55 19.20 -26.46
CA ASP A 32 10.73 19.05 -27.32
C ASP A 32 11.84 20.07 -27.04
N VAL A 33 11.53 21.17 -26.34
CA VAL A 33 12.48 22.24 -25.99
C VAL A 33 13.16 22.00 -24.64
N ILE A 34 12.55 21.23 -23.75
CA ILE A 34 13.04 20.98 -22.39
C ILE A 34 14.43 20.30 -22.38
N PRO A 35 14.72 19.30 -23.23
CA PRO A 35 16.07 18.71 -23.30
C PRO A 35 17.16 19.71 -23.73
N ILE A 36 16.80 20.69 -24.57
CA ILE A 36 17.73 21.74 -25.03
C ILE A 36 18.11 22.64 -23.86
N LEU A 37 17.12 23.06 -23.06
CA LEU A 37 17.32 23.84 -21.84
C LEU A 37 18.15 23.05 -20.81
N GLN A 38 17.85 21.76 -20.64
CA GLN A 38 18.58 20.88 -19.74
C GLN A 38 20.06 20.79 -20.12
N ASN A 39 20.37 20.67 -21.41
CA ASN A 39 21.75 20.60 -21.90
C ASN A 39 22.51 21.91 -21.65
N GLU A 40 21.89 23.06 -21.91
CA GLU A 40 22.50 24.37 -21.68
C GLU A 40 22.79 24.61 -20.18
N LEU A 41 21.85 24.27 -19.29
CA LEU A 41 22.05 24.37 -17.84
C LEU A 41 23.17 23.46 -17.34
N LYS A 42 23.31 22.28 -17.95
CA LYS A 42 24.37 21.31 -17.64
C LYS A 42 25.74 21.81 -18.11
N GLU A 43 25.84 22.34 -19.34
CA GLU A 43 27.08 22.89 -19.89
C GLU A 43 27.62 24.07 -19.06
N ARG A 44 26.71 24.85 -18.45
CA ARG A 44 27.03 26.00 -17.60
C ARG A 44 27.15 25.69 -16.10
N ASN A 45 27.01 24.43 -15.69
CA ASN A 45 27.02 24.02 -14.28
C ASN A 45 25.97 24.72 -13.40
N LEU A 46 24.80 25.05 -13.95
CA LEU A 46 23.71 25.71 -13.22
C LEU A 46 22.86 24.68 -12.47
N THR A 47 23.41 24.16 -11.37
CA THR A 47 22.87 23.02 -10.60
C THR A 47 21.42 23.22 -10.15
N ILE A 48 21.08 24.41 -9.63
CA ILE A 48 19.72 24.73 -9.14
C ILE A 48 18.68 24.70 -10.28
N GLY A 49 19.06 25.16 -11.47
CA GLY A 49 18.20 25.12 -12.65
C GLY A 49 18.02 23.69 -13.15
N LEU A 50 19.12 22.93 -13.18
CA LEU A 50 19.15 21.54 -13.65
C LEU A 50 18.32 20.60 -12.78
N GLU A 51 18.39 20.75 -11.44
CA GLU A 51 17.58 19.97 -10.50
C GLU A 51 16.08 20.19 -10.74
N LYS A 52 15.64 21.43 -10.93
CA LYS A 52 14.22 21.75 -11.21
C LYS A 52 13.74 21.15 -12.53
N VAL A 53 14.58 21.12 -13.55
CA VAL A 53 14.26 20.49 -14.84
C VAL A 53 14.14 18.97 -14.66
N ASN A 54 15.07 18.35 -13.93
CA ASN A 54 15.03 16.91 -13.66
C ASN A 54 13.80 16.51 -12.84
N ASP A 55 13.44 17.28 -11.82
CA ASP A 55 12.25 17.07 -11.01
C ASP A 55 10.97 17.17 -11.86
N PHE A 56 10.92 18.11 -12.79
CA PHE A 56 9.80 18.25 -13.72
C PHE A 56 9.69 17.05 -14.66
N LEU A 57 10.80 16.59 -15.22
CA LEU A 57 10.85 15.42 -16.11
C LEU A 57 10.48 14.13 -15.35
N LEU A 58 10.97 13.96 -14.11
CA LEU A 58 10.60 12.83 -13.25
C LEU A 58 9.09 12.85 -12.94
N LYS A 59 8.50 14.02 -12.66
CA LYS A 59 7.06 14.20 -12.45
C LYS A 59 6.23 13.92 -13.71
N GLU A 60 6.72 14.29 -14.89
CA GLU A 60 6.07 13.96 -16.17
C GLU A 60 6.19 12.46 -16.49
N VAL A 61 7.33 11.84 -16.24
CA VAL A 61 7.54 10.39 -16.45
C VAL A 61 6.68 9.56 -15.50
N THR A 62 6.59 9.94 -14.22
CA THR A 62 5.69 9.30 -13.25
C THR A 62 4.21 9.54 -13.60
N LYS A 63 3.85 10.74 -14.06
CA LYS A 63 2.48 11.04 -14.53
C LYS A 63 2.09 10.25 -15.78
N ASN A 64 2.99 10.09 -16.76
CA ASN A 64 2.72 9.32 -17.98
C ASN A 64 2.81 7.80 -17.73
N ALA A 65 3.64 7.33 -16.79
CA ALA A 65 3.62 5.93 -16.33
C ALA A 65 2.32 5.59 -15.57
N ASN A 66 1.71 6.59 -14.90
CA ASN A 66 0.42 6.47 -14.22
C ASN A 66 -0.81 6.41 -15.15
N GLU A 67 -0.70 6.64 -16.46
CA GLU A 67 -1.86 6.49 -17.37
C GLU A 67 -2.21 5.02 -17.68
N ASN A 68 -1.30 4.06 -17.45
CA ASN A 68 -1.54 2.61 -17.61
C ASN A 68 -1.19 1.77 -16.38
N PHE A 69 -0.76 2.40 -15.29
CA PHE A 69 -0.49 1.71 -14.02
C PHE A 69 -1.82 1.51 -13.30
N GLU A 70 -2.31 0.27 -13.26
CA GLU A 70 -3.45 -0.14 -12.44
C GLU A 70 -2.95 -0.52 -11.04
N PRO A 71 -2.97 0.39 -10.07
CA PRO A 71 -2.28 0.14 -8.82
C PRO A 71 -3.03 -0.90 -7.97
N LYS A 72 -4.33 -1.08 -8.24
CA LYS A 72 -5.16 -2.14 -7.66
C LYS A 72 -4.68 -3.54 -8.10
N LYS A 73 -4.43 -3.71 -9.40
CA LYS A 73 -3.90 -4.96 -9.97
C LYS A 73 -2.50 -5.26 -9.46
N PHE A 74 -1.66 -4.23 -9.34
CA PHE A 74 -0.33 -4.35 -8.74
C PHE A 74 -0.37 -4.84 -7.29
N ILE A 75 -1.25 -4.29 -6.46
CA ILE A 75 -1.44 -4.74 -5.07
C ILE A 75 -1.89 -6.20 -5.02
N GLU A 76 -2.86 -6.58 -5.86
CA GLU A 76 -3.36 -7.97 -5.92
C GLU A 76 -2.29 -8.96 -6.36
N GLU A 77 -1.48 -8.62 -7.37
CA GLU A 77 -0.40 -9.48 -7.87
C GLU A 77 0.72 -9.65 -6.84
N GLU A 78 1.10 -8.58 -6.15
CA GLU A 78 2.13 -8.61 -5.10
C GLU A 78 1.66 -9.38 -3.85
N LEU A 79 0.39 -9.26 -3.48
CA LEU A 79 -0.21 -10.07 -2.42
C LEU A 79 -0.26 -11.56 -2.79
N LYS A 80 -0.59 -11.90 -4.04
CA LYS A 80 -0.54 -13.28 -4.56
C LYS A 80 0.88 -13.86 -4.55
N GLN A 81 1.88 -13.00 -4.72
CA GLN A 81 3.30 -13.36 -4.63
C GLN A 81 3.80 -13.48 -3.18
N GLY A 82 2.96 -13.18 -2.17
CA GLY A 82 3.29 -13.33 -0.75
C GLY A 82 4.03 -12.15 -0.13
N TYR A 83 4.09 -11.00 -0.82
CA TYR A 83 4.71 -9.80 -0.26
C TYR A 83 3.86 -9.19 0.87
N SER A 84 4.54 -8.64 1.87
CA SER A 84 3.88 -7.96 2.98
C SER A 84 3.34 -6.60 2.56
N LEU A 85 2.23 -6.17 3.14
CA LEU A 85 1.62 -4.86 2.89
C LEU A 85 2.58 -3.68 3.09
N GLU A 86 3.53 -3.82 4.02
CA GLU A 86 4.54 -2.80 4.29
C GLU A 86 5.55 -2.69 3.14
N THR A 87 5.90 -3.82 2.52
CA THR A 87 6.72 -3.87 1.30
C THR A 87 5.98 -3.26 0.11
N ILE A 88 4.70 -3.59 -0.07
CA ILE A 88 3.89 -3.08 -1.18
C ILE A 88 3.66 -1.56 -1.02
N LYS A 89 3.38 -1.09 0.21
CA LYS A 89 3.30 0.34 0.55
C LYS A 89 4.59 1.06 0.22
N HIS A 90 5.74 0.49 0.61
CA HIS A 90 7.03 1.09 0.33
C HIS A 90 7.25 1.19 -1.19
N LYS A 91 6.98 0.13 -1.96
CA LYS A 91 7.07 0.12 -3.43
C LYS A 91 6.15 1.17 -4.08
N LEU A 92 4.91 1.30 -3.62
CA LEU A 92 3.94 2.28 -4.13
C LEU A 92 4.36 3.73 -3.81
N ASN A 93 4.87 3.98 -2.60
CA ASN A 93 5.39 5.29 -2.22
C ASN A 93 6.59 5.72 -3.08
N HIS A 94 7.44 4.79 -3.52
CA HIS A 94 8.53 5.08 -4.47
C HIS A 94 8.03 5.44 -5.87
N MET A 95 6.79 5.05 -6.21
CA MET A 95 6.14 5.39 -7.47
C MET A 95 5.31 6.68 -7.39
N ASP A 96 5.41 7.43 -6.28
CA ASP A 96 4.56 8.60 -5.97
C ASP A 96 3.05 8.24 -6.00
N VAL A 97 2.74 6.95 -5.85
CA VAL A 97 1.38 6.43 -5.78
C VAL A 97 1.07 6.15 -4.33
N ASN A 98 0.22 6.98 -3.75
CA ASN A 98 -0.26 6.71 -2.40
C ASN A 98 -1.20 5.51 -2.43
N MET A 99 -0.76 4.38 -1.86
CA MET A 99 -1.55 3.15 -1.73
C MET A 99 -2.97 3.42 -1.20
N PHE A 100 -3.14 4.46 -0.38
CA PHE A 100 -4.42 4.84 0.23
C PHE A 100 -5.29 5.74 -0.65
N GLU A 101 -4.72 6.48 -1.62
CA GLU A 101 -5.49 7.22 -2.63
C GLU A 101 -6.05 6.28 -3.71
N VAL A 102 -5.29 5.25 -4.06
CA VAL A 102 -5.73 4.18 -4.99
C VAL A 102 -6.91 3.40 -4.41
N ILE A 103 -6.85 3.07 -3.13
CA ILE A 103 -7.92 2.38 -2.39
C ILE A 103 -9.07 3.37 -2.04
N GLY A 104 -8.83 4.67 -2.17
CA GLY A 104 -9.70 5.74 -1.69
C GLY A 104 -10.93 6.04 -2.56
N ASN A 105 -11.00 5.56 -3.81
CA ASN A 105 -11.99 6.04 -4.76
C ASN A 105 -13.16 5.11 -5.08
N ASP A 106 -13.19 3.87 -4.57
CA ASP A 106 -14.40 3.04 -4.58
C ASP A 106 -14.26 1.93 -3.55
N ASN A 107 -15.17 1.90 -2.56
CA ASN A 107 -15.28 0.87 -1.53
C ASN A 107 -13.93 0.44 -0.93
N ARG A 108 -13.43 1.21 0.06
CA ARG A 108 -12.27 0.86 0.90
C ARG A 108 -12.36 -0.63 1.21
N ASP A 109 -11.48 -1.43 0.61
CA ASP A 109 -11.63 -2.89 0.61
C ASP A 109 -11.74 -3.35 2.06
N ASP A 110 -12.93 -3.81 2.45
CA ASP A 110 -13.22 -4.25 3.82
C ASP A 110 -12.23 -5.33 4.25
N GLU A 111 -11.72 -6.09 3.28
CA GLU A 111 -10.64 -7.04 3.44
C GLU A 111 -9.31 -6.40 3.86
N PHE A 112 -8.92 -5.26 3.28
CA PHE A 112 -7.71 -4.55 3.67
C PHE A 112 -7.82 -4.02 5.10
N LEU A 113 -8.91 -3.31 5.42
CA LEU A 113 -9.12 -2.76 6.75
C LEU A 113 -9.20 -3.87 7.80
N ARG A 114 -9.82 -4.99 7.43
CA ARG A 114 -9.87 -6.19 8.25
C ARG A 114 -8.49 -6.80 8.48
N GLN A 115 -7.67 -6.97 7.44
CA GLN A 115 -6.31 -7.48 7.58
C GLN A 115 -5.44 -6.56 8.44
N PHE A 116 -5.61 -5.24 8.33
CA PHE A 116 -4.93 -4.26 9.17
C PHE A 116 -5.32 -4.43 10.64
N ILE A 117 -6.62 -4.53 10.94
CA ILE A 117 -7.12 -4.74 12.31
C ILE A 117 -6.61 -6.08 12.87
N GLU A 118 -6.74 -7.18 12.11
CA GLU A 118 -6.29 -8.51 12.53
C GLU A 118 -4.77 -8.55 12.80
N THR A 119 -3.97 -7.88 11.96
CA THR A 119 -2.51 -7.84 12.12
C THR A 119 -2.10 -7.05 13.37
N ASN A 120 -2.73 -5.91 13.62
CA ASN A 120 -2.40 -5.09 14.79
C ASN A 120 -2.88 -5.76 16.10
N LYS A 121 -4.03 -6.45 16.09
CA LYS A 121 -4.48 -7.27 17.23
C LYS A 121 -3.52 -8.39 17.57
N LYS A 122 -2.99 -9.10 16.57
CA LYS A 122 -1.95 -10.13 16.79
C LYS A 122 -0.68 -9.57 17.44
N LYS A 123 -0.37 -8.30 17.20
CA LYS A 123 0.74 -7.58 17.85
C LYS A 123 0.40 -7.11 19.28
N GLY A 124 -0.81 -7.34 19.77
CA GLY A 124 -1.28 -6.93 21.09
C GLY A 124 -1.75 -5.47 21.17
N ILE A 125 -1.96 -4.80 20.03
CA ILE A 125 -2.39 -3.40 19.99
C ILE A 125 -3.88 -3.32 20.30
N LYS A 126 -4.26 -2.36 21.16
CA LYS A 126 -5.66 -2.17 21.57
C LYS A 126 -6.48 -1.57 20.43
N ILE A 127 -7.75 -1.97 20.33
CA ILE A 127 -8.66 -1.47 19.29
C ILE A 127 -8.79 0.06 19.29
N ALA A 128 -8.76 0.71 20.46
CA ALA A 128 -8.82 2.18 20.55
C ALA A 128 -7.61 2.87 19.90
N GLU A 129 -6.43 2.24 19.94
CA GLU A 129 -5.22 2.75 19.29
C GLU A 129 -5.27 2.48 17.77
N ILE A 130 -5.80 1.32 17.37
CA ILE A 130 -6.07 1.00 15.96
C ILE A 130 -7.10 1.97 15.37
N GLU A 131 -8.18 2.30 16.10
CA GLU A 131 -9.18 3.29 15.70
C GLU A 131 -8.56 4.66 15.48
N LYS A 132 -7.69 5.10 16.41
CA LYS A 132 -6.96 6.36 16.31
C LYS A 132 -6.05 6.38 15.08
N ASP A 133 -5.26 5.33 14.90
CA ASP A 133 -4.38 5.18 13.73
C ASP A 133 -5.18 5.17 12.42
N LEU A 134 -6.32 4.47 12.39
CA LEU A 134 -7.17 4.40 11.22
C LEU A 134 -7.84 5.74 10.90
N LYS A 135 -8.20 6.51 11.92
CA LYS A 135 -8.78 7.85 11.77
C LYS A 135 -7.73 8.89 11.36
N GLU A 136 -6.61 8.96 12.07
CA GLU A 136 -5.57 9.99 11.87
C GLU A 136 -4.76 9.73 10.59
N LYS A 137 -4.41 8.47 10.30
CA LYS A 137 -3.54 8.14 9.16
C LYS A 137 -4.33 7.85 7.88
N PHE A 138 -5.57 7.39 8.00
CA PHE A 138 -6.33 6.89 6.83
C PHE A 138 -7.74 7.49 6.71
N ASN A 139 -8.12 8.45 7.56
CA ASN A 139 -9.44 9.10 7.56
C ASN A 139 -10.60 8.08 7.52
N VAL A 140 -10.44 6.96 8.23
CA VAL A 140 -11.46 5.91 8.36
C VAL A 140 -12.45 6.28 9.46
N PRO A 141 -13.76 6.31 9.16
CA PRO A 141 -14.79 6.50 10.17
C PRO A 141 -14.68 5.42 11.25
N ILE A 142 -14.75 5.83 12.51
CA ILE A 142 -14.63 4.92 13.67
C ILE A 142 -15.72 3.85 13.60
N GLU A 143 -16.91 4.22 13.10
CA GLU A 143 -18.06 3.35 12.91
C GLU A 143 -17.73 2.17 11.99
N LYS A 144 -16.97 2.42 10.91
CA LYS A 144 -16.55 1.36 9.98
C LYS A 144 -15.53 0.43 10.62
N THR A 145 -14.58 0.97 11.38
CA THR A 145 -13.59 0.18 12.13
C THR A 145 -14.27 -0.74 13.13
N ARG A 146 -15.25 -0.23 13.88
CA ARG A 146 -16.02 -1.01 14.87
C ARG A 146 -16.85 -2.11 14.23
N ALA A 147 -17.53 -1.83 13.13
CA ALA A 147 -18.29 -2.83 12.40
C ALA A 147 -17.40 -4.00 11.94
N LEU A 148 -16.20 -3.70 11.43
CA LEU A 148 -15.23 -4.72 11.04
C LEU A 148 -14.69 -5.48 12.25
N ASP A 149 -14.39 -4.79 13.35
CA ASP A 149 -13.94 -5.42 14.59
C ASP A 149 -14.97 -6.41 15.14
N GLU A 150 -16.25 -6.06 15.14
CA GLU A 150 -17.33 -6.95 15.55
C GLU A 150 -17.41 -8.22 14.69
N ILE A 151 -17.23 -8.08 13.36
CA ILE A 151 -17.21 -9.23 12.44
C ILE A 151 -16.02 -10.14 12.77
N ILE A 152 -14.83 -9.57 12.96
CA ILE A 152 -13.61 -10.30 13.31
C ILE A 152 -13.78 -11.04 14.64
N GLN A 153 -14.33 -10.38 15.67
CA GLN A 153 -14.60 -11.00 16.97
C GLN A 153 -15.64 -12.13 16.87
N LYS A 154 -16.71 -11.94 16.08
CA LYS A 154 -17.72 -12.99 15.84
C LYS A 154 -17.10 -14.22 15.18
N GLU A 155 -16.22 -14.04 14.20
CA GLU A 155 -15.48 -15.15 13.61
C GLU A 155 -14.52 -15.81 14.60
N GLY A 156 -13.83 -15.02 15.42
CA GLY A 156 -12.96 -15.52 16.49
C GLY A 156 -13.72 -16.39 17.49
N ASN A 157 -14.91 -15.95 17.90
CA ASN A 157 -15.80 -16.70 18.79
C ASN A 157 -16.34 -17.98 18.15
N LYS A 158 -16.72 -17.94 16.87
CA LYS A 158 -17.11 -19.16 16.12
C LYS A 158 -15.97 -20.17 16.06
N ASN A 159 -14.74 -19.71 15.77
CA ASN A 159 -13.57 -20.58 15.74
C ASN A 159 -13.26 -21.19 17.10
N LYS A 160 -13.34 -20.41 18.20
CA LYS A 160 -13.21 -20.94 19.57
C LYS A 160 -14.27 -22.00 19.86
N PHE A 161 -15.54 -21.73 19.55
CA PHE A 161 -16.65 -22.66 19.78
C PHE A 161 -16.47 -24.00 19.03
N ILE A 162 -16.17 -23.93 17.73
CA ILE A 162 -15.90 -25.13 16.91
C ILE A 162 -14.69 -25.88 17.45
N GLY A 163 -13.61 -25.15 17.78
CA GLY A 163 -12.38 -25.74 18.30
C GLY A 163 -12.58 -26.47 19.63
N PHE A 164 -13.28 -25.87 20.59
CA PHE A 164 -13.64 -26.52 21.85
C PHE A 164 -14.51 -27.76 21.62
N GLY A 165 -15.50 -27.68 20.73
CA GLY A 165 -16.34 -28.83 20.37
C GLY A 165 -15.53 -30.02 19.85
N LEU A 166 -14.56 -29.76 18.98
CA LEU A 166 -13.66 -30.80 18.45
C LEU A 166 -12.76 -31.41 19.53
N VAL A 167 -12.19 -30.59 20.42
CA VAL A 167 -11.36 -31.09 21.53
C VAL A 167 -12.19 -31.95 22.48
N VAL A 168 -13.36 -31.49 22.91
CA VAL A 168 -14.25 -32.27 23.78
C VAL A 168 -14.66 -33.60 23.12
N PHE A 169 -15.03 -33.57 21.85
CA PHE A 169 -15.40 -34.78 21.11
C PHE A 169 -14.22 -35.76 20.94
N SER A 170 -13.00 -35.24 20.73
CA SER A 170 -11.79 -36.05 20.65
C SER A 170 -11.48 -36.76 21.97
N ILE A 171 -11.68 -36.09 23.11
CA ILE A 171 -11.52 -36.68 24.44
C ILE A 171 -12.58 -37.75 24.67
N LEU A 172 -13.85 -37.46 24.36
CA LEU A 172 -14.96 -38.40 24.52
C LEU A 172 -14.77 -39.69 23.70
N SER A 173 -14.22 -39.57 22.49
CA SER A 173 -13.97 -40.71 21.62
C SER A 173 -12.83 -41.63 22.09
N ILE A 174 -11.85 -41.11 22.85
CA ILE A 174 -10.83 -41.92 23.52
C ILE A 174 -11.49 -42.79 24.60
N PHE A 175 -12.39 -42.23 25.42
CA PHE A 175 -13.12 -42.97 26.45
C PHE A 175 -14.01 -44.09 25.88
N LEU A 176 -14.64 -43.86 24.71
CA LEU A 176 -15.55 -44.84 24.09
C LEU A 176 -14.82 -45.99 23.38
N LYS A 177 -13.64 -45.75 22.81
CA LYS A 177 -12.92 -46.75 21.99
C LYS A 177 -11.73 -47.41 22.70
N GLY A 178 -11.38 -46.96 23.91
CA GLY A 178 -10.30 -47.57 24.70
C GLY A 178 -8.89 -47.32 24.14
N GLY A 179 -8.71 -46.32 23.27
CA GLY A 179 -7.42 -46.04 22.65
C GLY A 179 -7.43 -44.80 21.75
N ILE A 180 -6.23 -44.28 21.47
CA ILE A 180 -6.03 -43.10 20.62
C ILE A 180 -5.93 -43.58 19.17
N GLY A 181 -7.02 -43.47 18.41
CA GLY A 181 -6.99 -43.67 16.97
C GLY A 181 -6.43 -42.44 16.24
N ILE A 182 -5.88 -42.63 15.04
CA ILE A 182 -5.37 -41.53 14.20
C ILE A 182 -6.43 -40.42 14.02
N SER A 183 -7.71 -40.81 13.89
CA SER A 183 -8.82 -39.85 13.78
C SER A 183 -9.00 -38.98 15.03
N THR A 184 -8.80 -39.51 16.23
CA THR A 184 -8.88 -38.73 17.48
C THR A 184 -7.75 -37.70 17.56
N MET A 185 -6.55 -38.07 17.12
CA MET A 185 -5.40 -37.17 17.08
C MET A 185 -5.61 -36.03 16.07
N VAL A 186 -6.14 -36.32 14.89
CA VAL A 186 -6.46 -35.30 13.88
C VAL A 186 -7.52 -34.32 14.40
N LEU A 187 -8.58 -34.81 15.03
CA LEU A 187 -9.63 -33.96 15.60
C LEU A 187 -9.10 -33.05 16.72
N PHE A 188 -8.24 -33.59 17.59
CA PHE A 188 -7.60 -32.82 18.64
C PHE A 188 -6.73 -31.70 18.08
N LEU A 189 -5.86 -31.99 17.10
CA LEU A 189 -4.99 -31.01 16.47
C LEU A 189 -5.78 -29.93 15.72
N LEU A 190 -6.81 -30.31 14.97
CA LEU A 190 -7.70 -29.36 14.29
C LEU A 190 -8.46 -28.49 15.29
N GLY A 191 -8.92 -29.07 16.41
CA GLY A 191 -9.58 -28.35 17.49
C GLY A 191 -8.68 -27.30 18.12
N MET A 192 -7.45 -27.69 18.49
CA MET A 192 -6.44 -26.80 19.04
C MET A 192 -6.09 -25.65 18.09
N TRP A 193 -5.88 -25.95 16.79
CA TRP A 193 -5.62 -24.94 15.77
C TRP A 193 -6.76 -23.92 15.66
N ARG A 194 -8.02 -24.39 15.66
CA ARG A 194 -9.20 -23.52 15.62
C ARG A 194 -9.31 -22.62 16.86
N ILE A 195 -8.98 -23.13 18.04
CA ILE A 195 -8.95 -22.34 19.28
C ILE A 195 -7.92 -21.21 19.17
N VAL A 196 -6.69 -21.52 18.74
CA VAL A 196 -5.61 -20.52 18.56
C VAL A 196 -6.01 -19.46 17.53
N LEU A 197 -6.54 -19.86 16.39
CA LEU A 197 -7.08 -18.93 15.39
C LEU A 197 -8.17 -18.02 15.96
N GLY A 198 -9.00 -18.57 16.84
CA GLY A 198 -10.07 -17.81 17.48
C GLY A 198 -9.57 -16.79 18.50
N PHE A 199 -8.52 -17.11 19.27
CA PHE A 199 -7.87 -16.15 20.16
C PHE A 199 -7.14 -15.04 19.41
N ASN A 200 -6.49 -15.35 18.28
CA ASN A 200 -5.82 -14.36 17.45
C ASN A 200 -6.78 -13.35 16.79
N LYS A 201 -8.08 -13.64 16.79
CA LYS A 201 -9.15 -12.80 16.23
C LYS A 201 -10.02 -12.12 17.31
N SER A 202 -9.85 -12.44 18.59
CA SER A 202 -10.54 -11.76 19.69
C SER A 202 -9.74 -10.54 20.12
#